data_AF-A0A927Q044-F1
#
_entry.id   AF-A0A927Q044-F1
#
_cell.length_a   1.000
_cell.length_b   1.000
_cell.length_c   1.000
_cell.angle_alpha   90.00
_cell.angle_beta   90.00
_cell.angle_gamma   90.00
#
_symmetry.space_group_name_H-M   'P 1'
#
loop_
_entity.id
_entity.type
_entity.pdbx_description
1 polymer ?
#
loop_
_entity_poly.entity_id
_entity_poly.type
_entity_poly.pdbx_seq_one_letter_code
_entity_poly.pdbx_strand_id
1 'polypeptide(L)'
;MSRDPVAANAEQVGQVPSWVNTAAGIAALLGGLAWLVKGTAILAFDEQPPLLLEVAPVFYAAALMGLGLTLSRRGRRRSAVVALGSISLLASLVGVATELAGGVLGASLLIAALCLVVGLIALGRRERDRAHRLGWIIGLSMTPALVVGGVLSEWDERLLEVPLVGLAVLWIWLGWTLARSAPA
;
A
#
# COMPACT_ATOMS: atom_id res chain seq x y z
N MET A 1 -36.89 -13.42 -27.60
CA MET A 1 -35.51 -13.70 -27.16
C MET A 1 -35.48 -13.60 -25.64
N SER A 2 -35.60 -14.74 -24.95
CA SER A 2 -35.54 -14.84 -23.49
C SER A 2 -34.09 -14.66 -23.06
N ARG A 3 -33.79 -13.64 -22.24
CA ARG A 3 -32.47 -13.52 -21.59
C ARG A 3 -32.36 -14.66 -20.59
N ASP A 4 -31.39 -15.54 -20.81
CA ASP A 4 -31.12 -16.70 -19.98
C ASP A 4 -30.84 -16.24 -18.53
N PRO A 5 -31.70 -16.59 -17.54
CA PRO A 5 -31.57 -16.10 -16.17
C PRO A 5 -30.28 -16.59 -15.48
N VAL A 6 -29.68 -17.66 -16.00
CA VAL A 6 -28.38 -18.19 -15.55
C VAL A 6 -27.23 -17.24 -15.90
N ALA A 7 -27.30 -16.55 -17.05
CA ALA A 7 -26.29 -15.56 -17.44
C ALA A 7 -26.37 -14.28 -16.59
N ALA A 8 -27.58 -13.86 -16.21
CA ALA A 8 -27.80 -12.70 -15.34
C ALA A 8 -27.29 -12.94 -13.90
N ASN A 9 -27.45 -14.16 -13.37
CA ASN A 9 -26.91 -14.52 -12.05
C ASN A 9 -25.38 -14.65 -12.05
N ALA A 10 -24.76 -15.05 -13.17
CA ALA A 10 -23.30 -15.11 -13.27
C ALA A 10 -22.63 -13.72 -13.27
N GLU A 11 -23.30 -12.69 -13.78
CA GLU A 11 -22.81 -11.30 -13.73
C GLU A 11 -22.88 -10.68 -12.33
N GLN A 12 -23.89 -11.02 -11.52
CA GLN A 12 -24.03 -10.52 -10.15
C GLN A 12 -23.00 -11.09 -9.17
N VAL A 13 -22.55 -12.34 -9.38
CA VAL A 13 -21.58 -13.01 -8.49
C VAL A 13 -20.16 -12.42 -8.61
N GLY A 14 -19.91 -11.49 -9.53
CA GLY A 14 -18.58 -10.92 -9.83
C GLY A 14 -18.25 -9.55 -9.24
N GLN A 15 -19.25 -8.79 -8.77
CA GLN A 15 -19.04 -7.39 -8.40
C GLN A 15 -18.43 -7.26 -7.00
N VAL A 16 -17.27 -6.61 -6.94
CA VAL A 16 -16.62 -6.28 -5.67
C VAL A 16 -17.41 -5.12 -5.06
N PRO A 17 -17.81 -5.21 -3.77
CA PRO A 17 -18.55 -4.13 -3.14
C PRO A 17 -17.78 -2.80 -3.20
N SER A 18 -18.49 -1.69 -3.45
CA SER A 18 -17.89 -0.35 -3.54
C SER A 18 -17.13 0.06 -2.28
N TRP A 19 -17.57 -0.41 -1.11
CA TRP A 19 -16.90 -0.14 0.17
C TRP A 19 -15.46 -0.66 0.22
N VAL A 20 -15.08 -1.66 -0.59
CA VAL A 20 -13.70 -2.18 -0.65
C VAL A 20 -12.75 -1.11 -1.19
N ASN A 21 -13.16 -0.38 -2.24
CA ASN A 21 -12.37 0.75 -2.77
C ASN A 21 -12.25 1.86 -1.73
N THR A 22 -13.34 2.19 -1.05
CA THR A 22 -13.34 3.21 0.00
C THR A 22 -12.42 2.82 1.16
N ALA A 23 -12.50 1.58 1.64
CA ALA A 23 -11.65 1.07 2.72
C ALA A 23 -10.17 1.06 2.32
N ALA A 24 -9.86 0.60 1.10
CA ALA A 24 -8.49 0.64 0.56
C ALA A 24 -7.97 2.08 0.44
N GLY A 25 -8.84 3.00 0.01
CA GLY A 25 -8.52 4.41 -0.10
C GLY A 25 -8.22 5.07 1.24
N ILE A 26 -9.06 4.82 2.24
CA ILE A 26 -8.85 5.29 3.62
C ILE A 26 -7.55 4.72 4.18
N ALA A 27 -7.29 3.43 4.00
CA ALA A 27 -6.04 2.82 4.44
C ALA A 27 -4.82 3.50 3.78
N ALA A 28 -4.83 3.67 2.46
CA ALA A 28 -3.75 4.37 1.75
C ALA A 28 -3.55 5.82 2.25
N LEU A 29 -4.63 6.55 2.53
CA LEU A 29 -4.56 7.90 3.11
C LEU A 29 -3.95 7.89 4.51
N LEU A 30 -4.40 7.01 5.40
CA LEU A 30 -3.91 6.93 6.77
C LEU A 30 -2.43 6.54 6.83
N GLY A 31 -2.03 5.53 6.05
CA GLY A 31 -0.62 5.14 5.94
C GLY A 31 0.21 6.31 5.40
N GLY A 32 -0.24 6.92 4.30
CA GLY A 32 0.43 8.05 3.66
C GLY A 32 0.60 9.26 4.58
N LEU A 33 -0.45 9.62 5.33
CA LEU A 33 -0.40 10.71 6.30
C LEU A 33 0.53 10.38 7.48
N ALA A 34 0.47 9.16 8.02
CA ALA A 34 1.37 8.74 9.09
C ALA A 34 2.84 8.85 8.68
N TRP A 35 3.18 8.36 7.47
CA TRP A 35 4.55 8.47 6.95
C TRP A 35 4.91 9.92 6.63
N LEU A 36 4.01 10.71 6.05
CA LEU A 36 4.27 12.12 5.76
C LEU A 36 4.60 12.89 7.02
N VAL A 37 3.78 12.76 8.07
CA VAL A 37 4.00 13.40 9.37
C VAL A 37 5.36 12.99 9.94
N LYS A 38 5.67 11.69 9.92
CA LYS A 38 6.98 11.19 10.36
C LYS A 38 8.13 11.84 9.59
N GLY A 39 8.11 11.76 8.26
CA GLY A 39 9.19 12.28 7.43
C GLY A 39 9.36 13.79 7.61
N THR A 40 8.26 14.54 7.74
CA THR A 40 8.33 15.99 8.02
C THR A 40 8.91 16.29 9.40
N ALA A 41 8.60 15.49 10.42
CA ALA A 41 9.13 15.70 11.77
C ALA A 41 10.66 15.49 11.82
N ILE A 42 11.15 14.43 11.18
CA ILE A 42 12.59 14.14 11.10
C ILE A 42 13.30 15.21 10.28
N LEU A 43 12.75 15.59 9.12
CA LEU A 43 13.36 16.62 8.26
C LEU A 43 13.43 17.99 8.93
N ALA A 44 12.38 18.40 9.65
CA ALA A 44 12.27 19.73 10.23
C ALA A 44 12.91 19.85 11.62
N PHE A 45 12.81 18.81 12.44
CA PHE A 45 13.12 18.88 13.87
C PHE A 45 14.14 17.85 14.34
N ASP A 46 14.56 16.90 13.49
CA ASP A 46 15.40 15.76 13.89
C ASP A 46 14.76 14.81 14.91
N GLU A 47 13.44 14.90 15.05
CA GLU A 47 12.72 14.09 16.03
C GLU A 47 12.11 12.88 15.32
N GLN A 48 12.38 11.69 15.85
CA GLN A 48 11.75 10.45 15.40
C GLN A 48 10.46 10.21 16.18
N PRO A 49 9.27 10.46 15.60
CA PRO A 49 8.02 10.20 16.28
C PRO A 49 7.85 8.68 16.48
N PRO A 50 7.48 8.25 17.70
CA PRO A 50 7.31 6.83 18.00
C PRO A 50 6.12 6.26 17.22
N LEU A 51 6.20 4.97 16.87
CA LEU A 51 5.12 4.14 16.32
C LEU A 51 4.60 4.49 14.90
N LEU A 52 4.93 5.65 14.34
CA LEU A 52 4.42 6.06 13.02
C LEU A 52 5.00 5.21 11.87
N LEU A 53 6.24 4.71 12.00
CA LEU A 53 6.85 3.87 10.96
C LEU A 53 6.32 2.44 10.98
N GLU A 54 5.88 1.98 12.14
CA GLU A 54 5.43 0.62 12.36
C GLU A 54 3.97 0.46 11.93
N VAL A 55 3.17 1.52 12.12
CA VAL A 55 1.75 1.53 11.80
C VAL A 55 1.49 1.79 10.30
N ALA A 56 2.28 2.62 9.62
CA ALA A 56 2.04 2.92 8.20
C ALA A 56 2.06 1.68 7.28
N PRO A 57 3.00 0.72 7.41
CA PRO A 57 3.02 -0.54 6.67
C PRO A 57 1.74 -1.37 6.79
N VAL A 58 1.11 -1.38 7.97
CA VAL A 58 -0.19 -2.07 8.19
C VAL A 58 -1.25 -1.51 7.26
N PHE A 59 -1.33 -0.18 7.17
CA PHE A 59 -2.28 0.50 6.31
C PHE A 59 -1.97 0.31 4.81
N TYR A 60 -0.69 0.36 4.42
CA TYR A 60 -0.30 0.09 3.03
C TYR A 60 -0.61 -1.34 2.59
N ALA A 61 -0.38 -2.32 3.47
CA ALA A 61 -0.73 -3.71 3.21
C ALA A 61 -2.25 -3.90 3.04
N ALA A 62 -3.05 -3.26 3.90
CA ALA A 62 -4.51 -3.27 3.78
C ALA A 62 -4.99 -2.63 2.46
N ALA A 63 -4.38 -1.51 2.06
CA ALA A 63 -4.66 -0.87 0.78
C ALA A 63 -4.32 -1.78 -0.41
N LEU A 64 -3.17 -2.47 -0.36
CA LEU A 64 -2.76 -3.44 -1.38
C LEU A 64 -3.75 -4.61 -1.47
N MET A 65 -4.20 -5.16 -0.34
CA MET A 65 -5.23 -6.21 -0.33
C MET A 65 -6.51 -5.74 -1.00
N GLY A 66 -6.99 -4.54 -0.66
CA GLY A 66 -8.18 -3.95 -1.27
C GLY A 66 -8.04 -3.75 -2.78
N LEU A 67 -6.90 -3.24 -3.24
CA LEU A 67 -6.56 -3.15 -4.68
C LEU A 67 -6.54 -4.54 -5.35
N GLY A 68 -5.96 -5.54 -4.69
CA GLY A 68 -5.96 -6.92 -5.20
C GLY A 68 -7.38 -7.48 -5.36
N LEU A 69 -8.29 -7.17 -4.43
CA LEU A 69 -9.68 -7.60 -4.49
C LEU A 69 -10.45 -6.94 -5.63
N THR A 70 -10.09 -5.72 -6.03
CA THR A 70 -10.82 -4.92 -7.03
C THR A 70 -10.35 -5.16 -8.47
N LEU A 71 -9.30 -5.98 -8.66
CA LEU A 71 -8.87 -6.46 -9.98
C LEU A 71 -10.02 -7.15 -10.73
N SER A 72 -10.29 -6.68 -11.95
CA SER A 72 -11.45 -7.09 -12.76
C SER A 72 -11.41 -8.56 -13.19
N ARG A 73 -10.22 -9.16 -13.32
CA ARG A 73 -10.05 -10.56 -13.70
C ARG A 73 -9.79 -11.43 -12.48
N ARG A 74 -10.71 -12.37 -12.21
CA ARG A 74 -10.42 -13.50 -11.31
C ARG A 74 -9.34 -14.37 -11.95
N GLY A 75 -8.26 -14.63 -11.21
CA GLY A 75 -7.15 -15.43 -11.70
C GLY A 75 -5.92 -15.34 -10.81
N ARG A 76 -4.85 -16.04 -11.22
CA ARG A 76 -3.58 -16.18 -10.46
C ARG A 76 -3.02 -14.85 -9.97
N ARG A 77 -3.13 -13.80 -10.78
CA ARG A 77 -2.66 -12.46 -10.46
C ARG A 77 -3.37 -11.85 -9.24
N ARG A 78 -4.71 -11.87 -9.25
CA ARG A 78 -5.52 -11.39 -8.12
C ARG A 78 -5.18 -12.15 -6.85
N SER A 79 -5.13 -13.48 -6.92
CA SER A 79 -4.76 -14.32 -5.78
C SER A 79 -3.35 -13.99 -5.25
N ALA A 80 -2.38 -13.76 -6.15
CA ALA A 80 -1.03 -13.40 -5.76
C ALA A 80 -0.96 -12.03 -5.08
N VAL A 81 -1.61 -11.00 -5.62
CA VAL A 81 -1.64 -9.65 -5.01
C VAL A 81 -2.29 -9.70 -3.64
N VAL A 82 -3.44 -10.37 -3.51
CA VAL A 82 -4.12 -10.53 -2.21
C VAL A 82 -3.25 -11.29 -1.23
N ALA A 83 -2.62 -12.40 -1.64
CA ALA A 83 -1.72 -13.17 -0.78
C ALA A 83 -0.52 -12.35 -0.30
N LEU A 84 0.13 -11.60 -1.20
CA LEU A 84 1.23 -10.71 -0.86
C LEU A 84 0.79 -9.58 0.09
N GLY A 85 -0.39 -9.00 -0.15
CA GLY A 85 -1.00 -8.04 0.77
C GLY A 85 -1.25 -8.65 2.16
N SER A 86 -1.79 -9.87 2.24
CA SER A 86 -2.03 -10.57 3.51
C SER A 86 -0.73 -10.87 4.25
N ILE A 87 0.30 -11.36 3.56
CA ILE A 87 1.62 -11.62 4.16
C ILE A 87 2.24 -10.31 4.66
N SER A 88 2.15 -9.25 3.86
CA SER A 88 2.63 -7.92 4.24
C SER A 88 1.91 -7.38 5.47
N LEU A 89 0.59 -7.59 5.56
CA LEU A 89 -0.23 -7.17 6.70
C LEU A 89 0.18 -7.92 7.97
N LEU A 90 0.26 -9.26 7.90
CA LEU A 90 0.68 -10.09 9.04
C LEU A 90 2.10 -9.73 9.51
N ALA A 91 3.04 -9.56 8.58
CA ALA A 91 4.40 -9.18 8.90
C ALA A 91 4.46 -7.78 9.54
N SER A 92 3.69 -6.82 9.03
CA SER A 92 3.59 -5.47 9.63
C SER A 92 3.02 -5.51 11.04
N LEU A 93 1.96 -6.31 11.28
CA LEU A 93 1.38 -6.49 12.60
C LEU A 93 2.35 -7.13 13.59
N VAL A 94 3.12 -8.14 13.15
CA VAL A 94 4.21 -8.72 13.95
C VAL A 94 5.28 -7.67 14.24
N GLY A 95 5.62 -6.81 13.27
CA GLY A 95 6.49 -5.65 13.47
C GLY A 95 5.99 -4.75 14.60
N VAL A 96 4.77 -4.23 14.48
CA VAL A 96 4.15 -3.38 15.53
C VAL A 96 4.19 -4.07 16.90
N ALA A 97 3.79 -5.34 16.98
CA ALA A 97 3.81 -6.09 18.24
C ALA A 97 5.22 -6.25 18.82
N THR A 98 6.23 -6.45 17.97
CA THR A 98 7.64 -6.58 18.38
C THR A 98 8.17 -5.26 18.91
N GLU A 99 7.81 -4.13 18.29
CA GLU A 99 8.23 -2.79 18.74
C GLU A 99 7.65 -2.49 20.12
N LEU A 100 6.34 -2.76 20.29
CA LEU A 100 5.66 -2.58 21.57
C LEU A 100 6.24 -3.47 22.68
N ALA A 101 6.89 -4.58 22.32
CA ALA A 101 7.59 -5.47 23.24
C ALA A 101 9.08 -5.09 23.44
N GLY A 102 9.58 -4.05 22.78
CA GLY A 102 10.98 -3.61 22.85
C GLY A 102 11.97 -4.50 22.09
N GLY A 103 11.50 -5.25 21.09
CA GLY A 103 12.32 -6.14 20.27
C GLY A 103 12.89 -5.49 19.01
N VAL A 104 13.72 -6.23 18.26
CA VAL A 104 14.32 -5.76 17.00
C VAL A 104 13.43 -6.06 15.80
N LEU A 105 13.04 -5.02 15.06
CA LEU A 105 12.02 -5.07 14.00
C LEU A 105 12.46 -5.58 12.63
N GLY A 106 13.77 -5.66 12.39
CA GLY A 106 14.32 -5.61 11.03
C GLY A 106 13.74 -6.65 10.05
N ALA A 107 13.53 -7.89 10.49
CA ALA A 107 13.09 -8.97 9.59
C ALA A 107 11.61 -8.87 9.18
N SER A 108 10.71 -8.54 10.11
CA SER A 108 9.27 -8.48 9.82
C SER A 108 8.93 -7.29 8.94
N LEU A 109 9.53 -6.12 9.20
CA LEU A 109 9.39 -4.94 8.33
C LEU A 109 9.97 -5.17 6.93
N LEU A 110 11.11 -5.85 6.82
CA LEU A 110 11.69 -6.19 5.52
C LEU A 110 10.75 -7.10 4.71
N ILE A 111 10.21 -8.16 5.33
CA ILE A 111 9.25 -9.05 4.68
C ILE A 111 8.00 -8.25 4.26
N ALA A 112 7.48 -7.40 5.15
CA ALA A 112 6.32 -6.57 4.87
C ALA A 112 6.55 -5.67 3.65
N ALA A 113 7.69 -4.97 3.61
CA ALA A 113 8.06 -4.07 2.53
C ALA A 113 8.26 -4.83 1.20
N LEU A 114 8.95 -5.97 1.21
CA LEU A 114 9.17 -6.78 0.01
C LEU A 114 7.84 -7.29 -0.56
N CYS A 115 6.97 -7.85 0.28
CA CYS A 115 5.65 -8.30 -0.17
C CYS A 115 4.80 -7.15 -0.69
N LEU A 116 4.85 -5.97 -0.06
CA LEU A 116 4.16 -4.77 -0.51
C LEU A 116 4.65 -4.34 -1.91
N VAL A 117 5.97 -4.21 -2.09
CA VAL A 117 6.58 -3.82 -3.37
C VAL A 117 6.23 -4.81 -4.49
N VAL A 118 6.44 -6.10 -4.24
CA VAL A 118 6.15 -7.15 -5.24
C VAL A 118 4.65 -7.17 -5.57
N GLY A 119 3.78 -7.00 -4.57
CA GLY A 119 2.34 -6.94 -4.76
C GLY A 119 1.90 -5.74 -5.60
N LEU A 120 2.45 -4.56 -5.33
CA LEU A 120 2.18 -3.34 -6.10
C LEU A 120 2.67 -3.46 -7.55
N ILE A 121 3.86 -4.01 -7.76
CA ILE A 121 4.38 -4.29 -9.11
C ILE A 121 3.50 -5.32 -9.82
N ALA A 122 2.98 -6.31 -9.10
CA ALA A 122 2.07 -7.31 -9.65
C ALA A 122 0.72 -6.72 -10.08
N LEU A 123 0.27 -5.55 -9.58
CA LEU A 123 -0.90 -4.82 -10.10
C LEU A 123 -0.75 -4.40 -11.57
N GLY A 124 0.50 -4.22 -12.01
CA GLY A 124 0.99 -4.04 -13.38
C GLY A 124 0.38 -2.93 -14.25
N ARG A 125 1.21 -2.44 -15.18
CA ARG A 125 0.97 -1.21 -15.96
C ARG A 125 -0.29 -1.20 -16.85
N ARG A 126 -0.75 -2.37 -17.33
CA ARG A 126 -1.78 -2.47 -18.38
C ARG A 126 -3.22 -2.38 -17.85
N GLU A 127 -3.41 -2.23 -16.55
CA GLU A 127 -4.75 -1.99 -16.01
C GLU A 127 -5.30 -0.65 -16.51
N ARG A 128 -6.60 -0.63 -16.84
CA ARG A 128 -7.28 0.59 -17.32
C ARG A 128 -7.59 1.55 -16.17
N ASP A 129 -7.68 1.04 -14.96
CA ASP A 129 -7.97 1.84 -13.78
C ASP A 129 -6.75 2.66 -13.34
N ARG A 130 -6.99 3.96 -13.07
CA ARG A 130 -6.00 4.93 -12.63
C ARG A 130 -5.38 4.53 -11.29
N ALA A 131 -6.18 4.00 -10.36
CA ALA A 131 -5.69 3.61 -9.03
C ALA A 131 -4.67 2.46 -9.12
N HIS A 132 -4.95 1.45 -9.95
CA HIS A 132 -4.04 0.33 -10.20
C HIS A 132 -2.72 0.79 -10.83
N ARG A 133 -2.78 1.73 -11.79
CA ARG A 133 -1.57 2.31 -12.39
C ARG A 133 -0.76 3.09 -11.37
N LEU A 134 -1.39 3.87 -10.49
CA LEU A 134 -0.71 4.57 -9.41
C LEU A 134 -0.06 3.59 -8.43
N GLY A 135 -0.77 2.55 -8.00
CA GLY A 135 -0.20 1.48 -7.18
C GLY A 135 1.04 0.85 -7.82
N TRP A 136 0.99 0.56 -9.12
CA TRP A 136 2.15 0.05 -9.87
C TRP A 136 3.33 1.04 -9.89
N ILE A 137 3.07 2.33 -10.10
CA ILE A 137 4.11 3.39 -10.06
C ILE A 137 4.74 3.47 -8.68
N ILE A 138 3.95 3.41 -7.60
CA ILE A 138 4.45 3.40 -6.22
C ILE A 138 5.38 2.20 -6.04
N GLY A 139 4.95 0.99 -6.38
CA GLY A 139 5.77 -0.21 -6.27
C GLY A 139 7.09 -0.11 -7.02
N LEU A 140 7.07 0.43 -8.25
CA LEU A 140 8.28 0.64 -9.05
C LEU A 140 9.20 1.72 -8.46
N SER A 141 8.63 2.75 -7.82
CA SER A 141 9.36 3.88 -7.26
C SER A 141 9.95 3.57 -5.88
N MET A 142 9.41 2.60 -5.15
CA MET A 142 9.89 2.26 -3.80
C MET A 142 11.35 1.79 -3.80
N THR A 143 11.74 0.87 -4.68
CA THR A 143 13.13 0.37 -4.72
C THR A 143 14.16 1.48 -5.00
N PRO A 144 14.04 2.30 -6.07
CA PRO A 144 14.98 3.39 -6.28
C PRO A 144 14.90 4.45 -5.19
N ALA A 145 13.72 4.74 -4.62
CA ALA A 145 13.60 5.64 -3.48
C ALA A 145 14.38 5.16 -2.26
N LEU A 146 14.34 3.85 -1.96
CA LEU A 146 15.12 3.25 -0.87
C LEU A 146 16.63 3.27 -1.17
N VAL A 147 17.05 2.99 -2.41
CA VAL A 147 18.47 3.05 -2.79
C VAL A 147 18.99 4.49 -2.69
N VAL A 148 18.27 5.46 -3.27
CA VAL A 148 18.62 6.87 -3.19
C VAL A 148 18.62 7.35 -1.75
N GLY A 149 17.59 7.00 -0.97
CA GLY A 149 17.51 7.32 0.45
C GLY A 149 18.69 6.76 1.26
N GLY A 150 19.07 5.50 1.01
CA GLY A 150 20.22 4.89 1.67
C GLY A 150 21.56 5.52 1.31
N VAL A 151 21.72 6.01 0.07
CA VAL A 151 22.92 6.80 -0.30
C VAL A 151 22.89 8.17 0.38
N LEU A 152 21.71 8.81 0.44
CA LEU A 152 21.54 10.11 1.09
C LEU A 152 21.78 10.05 2.61
N SER A 153 21.42 8.94 3.27
CA SER A 153 21.64 8.77 4.71
C SER A 153 23.12 8.73 5.12
N GLU A 154 24.03 8.43 4.19
CA GLU A 154 25.48 8.50 4.43
C GLU A 154 25.98 9.94 4.60
N TRP A 155 25.22 10.93 4.11
CA TRP A 155 25.54 12.35 4.29
C TRP A 155 24.84 12.93 5.53
N ASP A 156 23.56 12.61 5.68
CA ASP A 156 22.74 12.99 6.83
C ASP A 156 21.55 12.04 6.86
N GLU A 157 21.33 11.38 8.00
CA GLU A 157 20.24 10.41 8.20
C GLU A 157 18.86 11.01 7.84
N ARG A 158 18.67 12.33 8.02
CA ARG A 158 17.43 13.03 7.67
C ARG A 158 17.14 12.98 6.17
N LEU A 159 18.16 12.96 5.33
CA LEU A 159 17.97 13.00 3.87
C LEU A 159 17.36 11.69 3.33
N LEU A 160 17.40 10.60 4.08
CA LEU A 160 16.62 9.38 3.82
C LEU A 160 15.12 9.69 3.66
N GLU A 161 14.61 10.64 4.44
CA GLU A 161 13.19 10.94 4.50
C GLU A 161 12.68 11.70 3.29
N VAL A 162 13.55 12.37 2.52
CA VAL A 162 13.15 13.11 1.30
C VAL A 162 12.45 12.21 0.27
N PRO A 163 13.06 11.10 -0.21
CA PRO A 163 12.38 10.18 -1.11
C PRO A 163 11.18 9.47 -0.46
N LEU A 164 11.21 9.23 0.85
CA LEU A 164 10.10 8.58 1.57
C LEU A 164 8.87 9.48 1.68
N VAL A 165 9.05 10.78 1.93
CA VAL A 165 7.98 11.79 1.88
C VAL A 165 7.36 11.85 0.48
N GLY A 166 8.17 11.76 -0.57
CA GLY A 166 7.67 11.64 -1.95
C GLY A 166 6.76 10.43 -2.15
N LEU A 167 7.15 9.26 -1.63
CA LEU A 167 6.30 8.05 -1.64
C LEU A 167 5.03 8.23 -0.82
N ALA A 168 5.11 8.87 0.34
CA ALA A 168 3.95 9.15 1.20
C ALA A 168 2.90 9.99 0.47
N VAL A 169 3.33 11.02 -0.28
CA VAL A 169 2.44 11.83 -1.12
C VAL A 169 1.78 10.99 -2.22
N LEU A 170 2.51 10.06 -2.86
CA LEU A 170 1.91 9.15 -3.84
C LEU A 170 0.85 8.24 -3.23
N TRP A 171 1.06 7.74 -2.02
CA TRP A 171 0.07 6.95 -1.27
C TRP A 171 -1.17 7.77 -0.93
N ILE A 172 -1.02 9.01 -0.48
CA ILE A 172 -2.14 9.94 -0.24
C ILE A 172 -2.93 10.14 -1.54
N TRP A 173 -2.22 10.35 -2.66
CA TRP A 173 -2.86 10.53 -3.96
C TRP A 173 -3.63 9.28 -4.40
N LEU A 174 -3.04 8.09 -4.24
CA LEU A 174 -3.71 6.82 -4.48
C LEU A 174 -4.98 6.69 -3.63
N GLY A 175 -4.88 6.96 -2.33
CA GLY A 175 -6.01 6.86 -1.42
C GLY A 175 -7.16 7.79 -1.79
N TRP A 176 -6.84 9.02 -2.18
CA TRP A 176 -7.81 9.98 -2.71
C TRP A 176 -8.49 9.50 -4.00
N THR A 177 -7.72 8.93 -4.94
CA THR A 177 -8.28 8.39 -6.18
C THR A 177 -9.23 7.23 -5.93
N LEU A 178 -8.92 6.36 -4.97
CA LEU A 178 -9.77 5.22 -4.60
C LEU A 178 -11.07 5.69 -3.92
N ALA A 179 -10.97 6.60 -2.96
CA ALA A 179 -12.13 7.15 -2.26
C ALA A 179 -13.12 7.86 -3.21
N ARG A 180 -12.61 8.53 -4.25
CA ARG A 180 -13.44 9.19 -5.28
C ARG A 180 -14.02 8.26 -6.33
N SER A 181 -13.52 7.03 -6.43
CA SER A 181 -13.98 6.06 -7.42
C SER A 181 -15.15 5.20 -6.91
N ALA A 182 -15.55 5.35 -5.64
CA ALA A 182 -16.74 4.71 -5.11
C ALA A 182 -18.00 5.44 -5.63
N PRO A 183 -18.98 4.73 -6.21
CA PRO A 183 -20.26 5.34 -6.55
C PRO A 183 -20.93 5.89 -5.27
N ALA A 184 -21.38 7.14 -5.36
CA ALA A 184 -22.14 7.82 -4.31
C ALA A 184 -23.50 7.14 -4.05
#